data_AF-A0A1Z5L9G0-F1
#
_entry.id   AF-A0A1Z5L9G0-F1
#
_cell.length_a   1.000
_cell.length_b   1.000
_cell.length_c   1.000
_cell.angle_alpha   90.00
_cell.angle_beta   90.00
_cell.angle_gamma   90.00
#
_symmetry.space_group_name_H-M   'P 1'
#
loop_
_entity.id
_entity.type
_entity.pdbx_description
1 polymer ?
#
loop_
_entity_poly.entity_id
_entity_poly.type
_entity_poly.pdbx_seq_one_letter_code
_entity_poly.pdbx_strand_id
1 'polypeptide(L)'
;MTRNASEAVNDEEIDEEEVGIRIGDIYVPPPPPASCTFDPTGPRLMIKAIENHNFKSYAGKKVLGPFHKNFTAIVGPNGSGKSNVIDSMLFVFGYRAQKIRSKKVGVLIHNSS
;
A
#
# COMPACT_ATOMS: atom_id res chain seq x y z
N MET A 1 9.23 53.18 15.85
CA MET A 1 10.54 53.43 15.21
C MET A 1 11.49 52.46 15.86
N THR A 2 11.95 51.38 15.24
CA THR A 2 12.49 51.23 13.88
C THR A 2 12.10 49.86 13.31
N ARG A 3 11.75 49.84 12.02
CA ARG A 3 11.65 48.65 11.16
C ARG A 3 13.07 48.31 10.67
N ASN A 4 13.37 47.02 10.49
CA ASN A 4 14.34 46.50 9.53
C ASN A 4 13.73 45.17 9.02
N ALA A 5 13.22 45.10 7.78
CA ALA A 5 13.97 44.87 6.53
C ALA A 5 14.61 43.46 6.57
N SER A 6 13.88 42.42 6.17
CA SER A 6 13.86 41.89 4.79
C SER A 6 15.23 41.42 4.32
N GLU A 7 15.53 40.14 4.59
CA GLU A 7 16.30 39.33 3.65
C GLU A 7 15.38 38.17 3.28
N ALA A 8 14.84 38.29 2.06
CA ALA A 8 14.02 37.29 1.43
C ALA A 8 14.88 36.03 1.25
N VAL A 9 14.34 34.91 1.71
CA VAL A 9 14.78 33.60 1.28
C VAL A 9 14.50 33.57 -0.23
N ASN A 10 15.55 33.56 -1.05
CA ASN A 10 15.41 33.21 -2.46
C ASN A 10 15.07 31.72 -2.50
N ASP A 11 13.78 31.42 -2.40
CA ASP A 11 13.23 30.19 -2.93
C ASP A 11 13.35 30.32 -4.45
N GLU A 12 14.48 29.89 -5.00
CA GLU A 12 14.52 29.53 -6.42
C GLU A 12 13.51 28.39 -6.59
N GLU A 13 12.30 28.74 -7.03
CA GLU A 13 11.37 27.79 -7.64
C GLU A 13 12.12 27.12 -8.79
N ILE A 14 12.65 25.93 -8.51
CA ILE A 14 13.11 25.03 -9.56
C ILE A 14 11.84 24.55 -10.25
N ASP A 15 11.51 25.16 -11.39
CA ASP A 15 10.48 24.67 -12.31
C ASP A 15 10.79 23.21 -12.66
N GLU A 16 10.05 22.25 -12.08
CA GLU A 16 10.22 20.81 -12.27
C GLU A 16 9.84 20.32 -13.70
N GLU A 17 9.56 21.22 -14.65
CA GLU A 17 8.88 20.90 -15.92
C GLU A 17 9.73 20.81 -17.21
N GLU A 18 11.07 20.81 -17.17
CA GLU A 18 11.88 20.52 -18.38
C GLU A 18 12.89 19.36 -18.23
N VAL A 19 12.44 18.20 -17.72
CA VAL A 19 13.25 16.95 -17.71
C VAL A 19 13.15 16.19 -19.05
N GLY A 20 12.93 16.89 -20.17
CA GLY A 20 12.84 16.28 -21.50
C GLY A 20 14.15 16.40 -22.28
N ILE A 21 14.46 15.42 -23.13
CA ILE A 21 15.63 15.48 -24.02
C ILE A 21 15.18 16.11 -25.33
N ARG A 22 15.85 17.19 -25.77
CA ARG A 22 15.68 17.74 -27.12
C ARG A 22 16.75 17.22 -28.08
N ILE A 23 16.33 16.64 -29.20
CA ILE A 23 17.21 16.22 -30.31
C ILE A 23 16.82 17.05 -31.54
N GLY A 24 17.51 18.18 -31.75
CA GLY A 24 17.10 19.17 -32.73
C GLY A 24 15.71 19.73 -32.41
N ASP A 25 14.79 19.64 -33.37
CA ASP A 25 13.39 20.09 -33.23
C ASP A 25 12.47 19.05 -32.56
N ILE A 26 13.00 17.89 -32.16
CA ILE A 26 12.23 16.80 -31.55
C ILE A 26 12.35 16.88 -30.03
N TYR A 27 11.21 17.05 -29.35
CA TYR A 27 11.11 16.96 -27.89
C TYR A 27 10.72 15.54 -27.45
N VAL A 28 11.57 14.91 -26.65
CA VAL A 28 11.28 13.63 -26.00
C VAL A 28 10.94 13.90 -24.53
N PRO A 29 9.69 13.69 -24.09
CA PRO A 29 9.32 13.92 -22.70
C PRO A 29 10.06 12.96 -21.76
N PRO A 30 10.28 13.33 -20.49
CA PRO A 30 10.86 12.43 -19.50
C PRO A 30 10.05 11.14 -19.41
N PRO A 31 10.70 9.99 -19.13
CA PRO A 31 9.96 8.80 -18.74
C PRO A 31 9.10 9.14 -17.52
N PRO A 32 7.84 8.65 -17.45
CA PRO A 32 7.03 8.79 -16.26
C PRO A 32 7.81 8.31 -15.03
N PRO A 33 7.65 8.95 -13.87
CA PRO A 33 8.25 8.47 -12.63
C PRO A 33 7.92 6.98 -12.45
N ALA A 34 8.90 6.18 -12.05
CA ALA A 34 8.67 4.76 -11.81
C ALA A 34 7.53 4.62 -10.79
N SER A 35 6.56 3.75 -11.07
CA SER A 35 5.59 3.37 -10.04
C SER A 35 6.37 2.74 -8.88
N CYS A 36 6.05 3.13 -7.65
CA CYS A 36 6.77 2.75 -6.42
C CYS A 36 8.14 3.43 -6.21
N THR A 37 8.33 4.69 -6.62
CA THR A 37 9.41 5.52 -6.07
C THR A 37 9.21 5.69 -4.57
N PHE A 38 10.10 5.10 -3.76
CA PHE A 38 10.10 5.27 -2.31
C PHE A 38 10.67 6.65 -2.00
N ASP A 39 9.79 7.62 -1.75
CA ASP A 39 10.18 8.86 -1.08
C ASP A 39 10.41 8.55 0.42
N PRO A 40 11.66 8.63 0.93
CA PRO A 40 11.96 8.35 2.32
C PRO A 40 11.44 9.44 3.28
N THR A 41 11.01 10.59 2.76
CA THR A 41 10.60 11.77 3.54
C THR A 41 9.09 11.95 3.60
N GLY A 42 8.37 11.48 2.58
CA GLY A 42 6.92 11.56 2.47
C GLY A 42 6.14 10.54 3.34
N PRO A 43 4.82 10.72 3.45
CA PRO A 43 3.96 9.81 4.20
C PRO A 43 3.90 8.42 3.56
N ARG A 44 4.22 7.38 4.34
CA ARG A 44 4.21 5.98 3.88
C ARG A 44 2.80 5.41 3.76
N LEU A 45 2.50 4.78 2.61
CA LEU A 45 1.28 3.99 2.45
C LEU A 45 1.28 2.79 3.42
N MET A 46 0.20 2.63 4.17
CA MET A 46 0.03 1.51 5.09
C MET A 46 -1.42 1.01 5.13
N ILE A 47 -1.58 -0.28 5.42
CA ILE A 47 -2.89 -0.87 5.69
C ILE A 47 -3.31 -0.46 7.11
N LYS A 48 -4.49 0.15 7.25
CA LYS A 48 -5.04 0.54 8.57
C LYS A 48 -5.71 -0.64 9.29
N ALA A 49 -6.53 -1.38 8.55
CA ALA A 49 -7.25 -2.56 9.02
C ALA A 49 -7.64 -3.44 7.82
N ILE A 50 -7.94 -4.72 8.08
CA ILE A 50 -8.54 -5.64 7.11
C ILE A 50 -9.88 -6.09 7.70
N GLU A 51 -10.96 -5.97 6.93
CA GLU A 51 -12.27 -6.49 7.31
C GLU A 51 -12.63 -7.68 6.42
N ASN A 52 -12.80 -8.85 7.03
CA ASN A 52 -13.18 -10.08 6.38
C ASN A 52 -14.65 -10.39 6.69
N HIS A 53 -15.40 -10.86 5.68
CA HIS A 53 -16.75 -11.38 5.87
C HIS A 53 -16.83 -12.80 5.30
N ASN A 54 -17.16 -13.78 6.15
CA ASN A 54 -17.31 -15.19 5.76
C ASN A 54 -16.12 -15.72 4.93
N PHE A 55 -14.89 -15.53 5.43
CA PHE A 55 -13.66 -15.90 4.73
C PHE A 55 -12.94 -17.06 5.41
N LYS A 56 -12.84 -18.23 4.75
CA LYS A 56 -12.23 -19.45 5.29
C LYS A 56 -12.75 -19.80 6.68
N SER A 57 -11.92 -19.79 7.72
CA SER A 57 -12.34 -20.05 9.10
C SER A 57 -12.85 -18.80 9.83
N TYR A 58 -12.87 -17.64 9.18
CA TYR A 58 -13.47 -16.41 9.72
C TYR A 58 -14.97 -16.38 9.41
N ALA A 59 -15.76 -16.85 10.38
CA ALA A 59 -17.21 -16.78 10.35
C ALA A 59 -17.70 -15.34 10.63
N GLY A 60 -18.69 -14.87 9.86
CA GLY A 60 -19.25 -13.54 9.99
C GLY A 60 -18.23 -12.43 9.69
N LYS A 61 -18.46 -11.25 10.27
CA LYS A 61 -17.55 -10.09 10.18
C LYS A 61 -16.38 -10.24 11.16
N LYS A 62 -15.15 -10.22 10.65
CA LYS A 62 -13.91 -10.19 11.44
C LYS A 62 -13.07 -9.00 11.00
N VAL A 63 -12.73 -8.14 11.96
CA VAL A 63 -11.88 -6.97 11.75
C VAL A 63 -10.50 -7.26 12.32
N LEU A 64 -9.47 -7.13 11.49
CA LEU A 64 -8.06 -7.28 11.83
C LEU A 64 -7.40 -5.90 11.86
N GLY A 65 -6.81 -5.56 13.00
CA GLY A 65 -6.21 -4.26 13.24
C GLY A 65 -6.82 -3.58 14.48
N PRO A 66 -6.46 -2.32 14.75
CA PRO A 66 -5.62 -1.45 13.91
C PRO A 66 -4.18 -1.97 13.77
N PHE A 67 -3.59 -1.84 12.57
CA PHE A 67 -2.18 -2.17 12.35
C PHE A 67 -1.27 -1.02 12.75
N HIS A 68 -0.12 -1.37 13.34
CA HIS A 68 0.89 -0.38 13.72
C HIS A 68 1.66 0.12 12.50
N LYS A 69 2.10 1.39 12.54
CA LYS A 69 2.87 2.06 11.49
C LYS A 69 4.26 1.46 11.20
N ASN A 70 4.69 0.41 11.91
CA ASN A 70 6.05 -0.12 11.77
C ASN A 70 6.00 -1.64 11.68
N PHE A 71 5.52 -2.28 12.76
CA PHE A 71 5.51 -3.72 12.86
C PHE A 71 4.25 -4.20 13.58
N THR A 72 3.63 -5.27 13.07
CA THR A 72 2.53 -5.94 13.75
C THR A 72 2.76 -7.44 13.68
N ALA A 73 2.74 -8.10 14.85
CA ALA A 73 2.84 -9.54 14.93
C ALA A 73 1.44 -10.17 14.92
N ILE A 74 1.26 -11.24 14.15
CA ILE A 74 0.04 -12.04 14.14
C ILE A 74 0.30 -13.33 14.93
N VAL A 75 -0.26 -13.43 16.13
CA VAL A 75 -0.03 -14.54 17.08
C VAL A 75 -1.36 -15.16 17.54
N GLY A 76 -1.30 -16.36 18.12
CA GLY A 76 -2.47 -17.11 18.58
C GLY A 76 -2.31 -18.64 18.45
N PRO A 77 -3.24 -19.43 19.02
CA PRO A 77 -3.13 -20.88 19.07
C PRO A 77 -3.20 -21.55 17.68
N ASN A 78 -2.77 -22.81 17.59
CA ASN A 78 -2.88 -23.58 16.36
C ASN A 78 -4.35 -23.73 15.94
N GLY A 79 -4.63 -23.59 14.64
CA GLY A 79 -6.00 -23.60 14.11
C GLY A 79 -6.79 -22.30 14.25
N SER A 80 -6.28 -21.26 14.92
CA SER A 80 -7.03 -20.00 15.12
C SER A 80 -7.24 -19.14 13.86
N GLY A 81 -6.78 -19.59 12.69
CA GLY A 81 -6.94 -18.87 11.44
C GLY A 81 -5.89 -17.78 11.16
N LYS A 82 -4.81 -17.65 11.94
CA LYS A 82 -3.73 -16.66 11.71
C LYS A 82 -3.26 -16.55 10.27
N SER A 83 -3.10 -17.70 9.62
CA SER A 83 -2.61 -17.76 8.25
C SER A 83 -3.67 -17.33 7.21
N ASN A 84 -4.95 -17.21 7.59
CA ASN A 84 -5.98 -16.61 6.74
C ASN A 84 -5.78 -15.10 6.56
N VAL A 85 -5.02 -14.43 7.45
CA VAL A 85 -4.68 -13.00 7.29
C VAL A 85 -3.92 -12.78 5.99
N ILE A 86 -2.87 -13.59 5.74
CA ILE A 86 -2.12 -13.49 4.49
C ILE A 86 -2.94 -14.00 3.30
N ASP A 87 -3.76 -15.05 3.49
CA ASP A 87 -4.63 -15.54 2.41
C ASP A 87 -5.64 -14.49 1.95
N SER A 88 -6.22 -13.69 2.85
CA SER A 88 -7.17 -12.65 2.47
C SER A 88 -6.48 -11.51 1.73
N MET A 89 -5.25 -11.16 2.11
CA MET A 89 -4.44 -10.19 1.37
C MET A 89 -4.12 -10.72 -0.04
N LEU A 90 -3.69 -11.98 -0.15
CA LEU A 90 -3.38 -12.61 -1.44
C LEU A 90 -4.62 -12.70 -2.36
N PHE A 91 -5.79 -12.95 -1.77
CA PHE A 91 -7.06 -12.92 -2.50
C PHE A 91 -7.37 -11.54 -3.07
N VAL A 92 -7.28 -10.49 -2.24
CA VAL A 92 -7.54 -9.10 -2.67
C VAL A 92 -6.54 -8.62 -3.72
N PHE A 93 -5.27 -9.03 -3.62
CA PHE A 93 -4.25 -8.73 -4.62
C PHE A 93 -4.34 -9.60 -5.89
N GLY A 94 -5.38 -10.43 -6.05
CA GLY A 94 -5.64 -11.18 -7.28
C GLY A 94 -4.67 -12.33 -7.54
N TYR A 95 -3.98 -12.85 -6.51
CA TYR A 95 -3.11 -14.00 -6.69
C TYR A 95 -3.93 -15.26 -7.04
N ARG A 96 -3.31 -16.17 -7.80
CA ARG A 96 -3.93 -17.46 -8.16
C ARG A 96 -4.24 -18.29 -6.90
N ALA A 97 -5.34 -19.04 -6.94
CA ALA A 97 -5.84 -19.84 -5.81
C ALA A 97 -4.79 -20.77 -5.17
N GLN A 98 -3.88 -21.32 -5.98
CA GLN A 98 -2.74 -22.14 -5.51
C GLN A 98 -1.90 -21.41 -4.45
N LYS A 99 -1.65 -20.11 -4.62
CA LYS A 99 -0.91 -19.28 -3.65
C LYS A 99 -1.74 -18.95 -2.40
N ILE A 100 -3.06 -18.92 -2.53
CA ILE A 100 -4.02 -18.73 -1.43
C ILE A 100 -4.31 -20.06 -0.69
N ARG A 101 -3.52 -21.11 -0.95
CA ARG A 101 -3.67 -22.44 -0.32
C ARG A 101 -5.10 -22.98 -0.50
N SER A 102 -5.67 -22.80 -1.68
CA SER A 102 -7.03 -23.24 -2.01
C SER A 102 -7.08 -23.75 -3.44
N LYS A 103 -7.87 -24.81 -3.69
CA LYS A 103 -7.96 -25.43 -5.03
C LYS A 103 -8.90 -24.67 -5.97
N LYS A 104 -9.93 -24.03 -5.41
CA LYS A 104 -10.96 -23.26 -6.13
C LYS A 104 -11.31 -22.01 -5.31
N VAL A 105 -11.72 -20.94 -5.99
CA VAL A 105 -12.11 -19.67 -5.33
C VAL A 105 -13.28 -19.86 -4.37
N GLY A 106 -14.27 -20.70 -4.72
CA GLY A 106 -15.43 -20.96 -3.84
C GLY A 106 -15.07 -21.57 -2.48
N VAL A 107 -13.90 -22.20 -2.33
CA VAL A 107 -13.42 -22.75 -1.05
C VAL A 107 -12.99 -21.65 -0.07
N LEU A 108 -12.84 -20.41 -0.54
CA LEU A 108 -12.56 -19.25 0.32
C LEU A 108 -13.79 -18.80 1.11
N ILE A 109 -14.99 -19.23 0.72
CA ILE A 109 -16.22 -18.92 1.44
C ILE A 109 -16.31 -19.82 2.68
N HIS A 110 -16.57 -19.21 3.83
CA HIS A 110 -16.79 -19.91 5.08
C HIS A 110 -18.03 -20.82 4.99
N ASN A 111 -17.90 -22.08 5.42
CA ASN A 111 -18.93 -23.10 5.28
C ASN A 111 -19.04 -24.02 6.51
N SER A 112 -19.00 -23.48 7.74
CA SER A 112 -19.42 -24.26 8.91
C SER A 112 -20.88 -23.99 9.22
N SER A 113 -21.63 -25.08 9.42
CA SER A 113 -23.03 -25.11 9.83
C SER A 113 -23.27 -24.47 11.19
#